data_AF-A0A527VN74-F1
#
_entry.id   AF-A0A527VN74-F1
#
_cell.length_a   1.000
_cell.length_b   1.000
_cell.length_c   1.000
_cell.angle_alpha   90.00
_cell.angle_beta   90.00
_cell.angle_gamma   90.00
#
_symmetry.space_group_name_H-M   'P 1'
#
loop_
_entity.id
_entity.type
_entity.pdbx_description
1 polymer ?
#
loop_
_entity_poly.entity_id
_entity_poly.type
_entity_poly.pdbx_seq_one_letter_code
_entity_poly.pdbx_strand_id
1 'polypeptide(L)'
;PDLGEDGLPLRALGLAGAGFLRREMERGEDRVIGIGHGRTLAAAVHQLPRFEAAGVRFVSLLGGLTRNYAANPHDVMHRLAEKTGAQA
;
A
#
# COMPACT_ATOMS: atom_id res chain seq x y z
N PRO A 1 -7.57 14.60 14.17
CA PRO A 1 -6.66 15.74 14.40
C PRO A 1 -6.28 16.40 13.07
N ASP A 2 -6.43 17.73 12.99
CA ASP A 2 -5.81 18.53 11.94
C ASP A 2 -4.31 18.66 12.24
N LEU A 3 -3.46 18.36 11.27
CA LEU A 3 -2.00 18.38 11.43
C LEU A 3 -1.35 19.67 10.88
N GLY A 4 -2.15 20.63 10.37
CA GLY A 4 -1.63 21.89 9.85
C GLY A 4 -0.79 21.72 8.58
N GLU A 5 -1.11 20.74 7.74
CA GLU A 5 -0.42 20.49 6.47
C GLU A 5 -1.06 21.31 5.35
N ASP A 6 -0.28 22.14 4.66
CA ASP A 6 -0.72 22.84 3.46
C ASP A 6 -0.91 21.86 2.29
N GLY A 7 -2.09 21.85 1.67
CA GLY A 7 -2.42 20.97 0.55
C GLY A 7 -3.04 19.63 0.96
N LEU A 8 -2.71 18.55 0.23
CA LEU A 8 -3.21 17.20 0.57
C LEU A 8 -2.46 16.68 1.81
N PRO A 9 -3.15 16.28 2.90
CA PRO A 9 -2.52 15.93 4.17
C PRO A 9 -1.93 14.51 4.13
N LEU A 10 -0.92 14.31 3.28
CA LEU A 10 -0.36 12.99 2.95
C LEU A 10 0.31 12.33 4.16
N ARG A 11 0.82 13.08 5.14
CA ARG A 11 1.42 12.47 6.34
C ARG A 11 0.33 11.94 7.28
N ALA A 12 -0.74 12.70 7.51
CA ALA A 12 -1.92 12.21 8.24
C ALA A 12 -2.53 10.97 7.57
N LEU A 13 -2.77 11.07 6.25
CA LEU A 13 -3.31 9.97 5.45
C LEU A 13 -2.37 8.75 5.43
N GLY A 14 -1.07 8.99 5.39
CA GLY A 14 -0.06 7.92 5.41
C GLY A 14 -0.11 7.12 6.70
N LEU A 15 -0.12 7.78 7.86
CA LEU A 15 -0.20 7.10 9.16
C LEU A 15 -1.52 6.34 9.33
N ALA A 16 -2.65 6.97 9.01
CA ALA A 16 -3.96 6.34 9.11
C ALA A 16 -4.10 5.17 8.13
N GLY A 17 -3.65 5.35 6.89
CA GLY A 17 -3.68 4.35 5.84
C GLY A 17 -2.79 3.15 6.15
N ALA A 18 -1.58 3.36 6.69
CA ALA A 18 -0.71 2.27 7.13
C ALA A 18 -1.38 1.41 8.22
N GLY A 19 -2.00 2.04 9.20
CA GLY A 19 -2.74 1.34 10.26
C GLY A 19 -3.93 0.56 9.71
N PHE A 20 -4.65 1.12 8.74
CA PHE A 20 -5.75 0.44 8.06
C PHE A 20 -5.25 -0.79 7.29
N LEU A 21 -4.29 -0.62 6.38
CA LEU A 21 -3.73 -1.69 5.55
C LEU A 21 -3.21 -2.85 6.41
N ARG A 22 -2.48 -2.54 7.49
CA ARG A 22 -1.99 -3.54 8.42
C ARG A 22 -3.13 -4.36 9.03
N ARG A 23 -4.18 -3.70 9.54
CA ARG A 23 -5.32 -4.40 10.14
C ARG A 23 -6.05 -5.29 9.16
N GLU A 24 -6.28 -4.83 7.93
CA GLU A 24 -6.94 -5.66 6.91
C GLU A 24 -6.11 -6.89 6.55
N MET A 25 -4.78 -6.76 6.45
CA MET A 25 -3.89 -7.90 6.23
C MET A 25 -3.83 -8.85 7.43
N GLU A 26 -3.75 -8.33 8.66
CA GLU A 26 -3.69 -9.14 9.88
C GLU A 26 -5.00 -9.88 10.18
N ARG A 27 -6.14 -9.38 9.68
CA ARG A 27 -7.42 -10.12 9.76
C ARG A 27 -7.34 -11.46 9.01
N GLY A 28 -6.55 -11.54 7.94
CA GLY A 28 -6.36 -12.77 7.18
C GLY A 28 -7.61 -13.28 6.44
N GLU A 29 -8.65 -12.43 6.35
CA GLU A 29 -9.91 -12.75 5.66
C GLU A 29 -9.77 -12.67 4.13
N ASP A 30 -8.91 -11.76 3.65
CA ASP A 30 -8.65 -11.52 2.24
C ASP A 30 -7.35 -12.20 1.78
N ARG A 31 -7.48 -13.24 0.94
CA ARG A 31 -6.32 -13.89 0.30
C ARG A 31 -5.76 -13.11 -0.88
N VAL A 32 -6.57 -12.23 -1.49
CA VAL A 32 -6.17 -11.44 -2.65
C VAL A 32 -6.62 -10.00 -2.46
N ILE A 33 -5.69 -9.06 -2.52
CA ILE A 33 -5.96 -7.63 -2.36
C ILE A 33 -5.58 -6.89 -3.64
N GLY A 34 -6.57 -6.21 -4.22
CA GLY A 34 -6.39 -5.34 -5.38
C GLY A 34 -5.73 -4.02 -5.00
N ILE A 35 -4.67 -3.65 -5.68
CA ILE A 35 -3.84 -2.48 -5.41
C ILE A 35 -3.88 -1.53 -6.61
N GLY A 36 -4.26 -0.27 -6.33
CA GLY A 36 -4.15 0.83 -7.29
C GLY A 36 -2.79 1.53 -7.18
N HIS A 37 -2.76 2.83 -7.44
CA HIS A 37 -1.56 3.66 -7.28
C HIS A 37 -1.93 5.08 -6.86
N GLY A 38 -0.93 5.87 -6.51
CA GLY A 38 -1.09 7.31 -6.26
C GLY A 38 -0.47 7.77 -4.95
N ARG A 39 -0.33 9.08 -4.81
CA ARG A 39 0.41 9.72 -3.71
C ARG A 39 -0.09 9.33 -2.32
N THR A 40 -1.41 9.19 -2.15
CA THR A 40 -2.03 8.78 -0.88
C THR A 40 -1.65 7.36 -0.51
N LEU A 41 -1.76 6.43 -1.46
CA LEU A 41 -1.41 5.03 -1.21
C LEU A 41 0.09 4.87 -1.03
N ALA A 42 0.91 5.57 -1.81
CA ALA A 42 2.36 5.61 -1.62
C ALA A 42 2.75 6.11 -0.23
N ALA A 43 2.09 7.16 0.27
CA ALA A 43 2.31 7.65 1.63
C ALA A 43 1.93 6.60 2.69
N ALA A 44 0.80 5.90 2.53
CA ALA A 44 0.39 4.83 3.42
C ALA A 44 1.38 3.66 3.45
N VAL A 45 1.79 3.18 2.28
CA VAL A 45 2.75 2.07 2.15
C VAL A 45 4.14 2.47 2.66
N HIS A 46 4.52 3.74 2.52
CA HIS A 46 5.77 4.24 3.10
C HIS A 46 5.79 4.11 4.64
N GLN A 47 4.68 4.46 5.29
CA GLN A 47 4.52 4.42 6.75
C GLN A 47 4.24 3.00 7.31
N LEU A 48 3.97 2.02 6.46
CA LEU A 48 3.70 0.64 6.87
C LEU A 48 4.97 0.01 7.50
N PRO A 49 4.90 -0.61 8.68
CA PRO A 49 6.04 -1.35 9.24
C PRO A 49 6.32 -2.61 8.40
N ARG A 50 7.49 -3.24 8.63
CA ARG A 50 7.72 -4.60 8.12
C ARG A 50 7.02 -5.62 9.02
N PHE A 51 6.29 -6.55 8.43
CA PHE A 51 5.62 -7.65 9.14
C PHE A 51 5.28 -8.78 8.14
N GLU A 52 4.90 -9.95 8.62
CA GLU A 52 4.49 -11.06 7.74
C GLU A 52 2.97 -11.02 7.51
N ALA A 53 2.54 -10.82 6.27
CA ALA A 53 1.14 -10.94 5.85
C ALA A 53 0.92 -12.28 5.14
N ALA A 54 1.20 -13.38 5.85
CA ALA A 54 1.19 -14.72 5.28
C ALA A 54 -0.18 -15.06 4.63
N GLY A 55 -0.14 -15.52 3.38
CA GLY A 55 -1.34 -15.92 2.64
C GLY A 55 -2.04 -14.79 1.88
N VAL A 56 -1.56 -13.54 1.99
CA VAL A 56 -2.02 -12.44 1.15
C VAL A 56 -1.26 -12.44 -0.18
N ARG A 57 -1.98 -12.21 -1.28
CA ARG A 57 -1.44 -11.90 -2.61
C ARG A 57 -1.94 -10.54 -3.06
N PHE A 58 -1.03 -9.67 -3.47
CA PHE A 58 -1.40 -8.42 -4.09
C PHE A 58 -1.56 -8.60 -5.60
N VAL A 59 -2.54 -7.90 -6.17
CA VAL A 59 -2.72 -7.81 -7.61
C VAL A 59 -2.97 -6.36 -7.99
N SER A 60 -2.41 -5.90 -9.08
CA SER A 60 -2.69 -4.56 -9.58
C SER A 60 -4.06 -4.47 -10.24
N LEU A 61 -4.75 -3.35 -9.99
CA LEU A 61 -6.03 -3.03 -10.64
C LEU A 61 -5.87 -2.19 -11.92
N LEU A 62 -4.64 -1.80 -12.28
CA LEU A 62 -4.37 -1.05 -13.50
C LEU A 62 -4.16 -2.01 -14.67
N GLY A 63 -5.17 -2.14 -15.54
CA GLY A 63 -5.01 -2.83 -16.82
C GLY A 63 -3.96 -2.15 -17.71
N GLY A 64 -3.17 -2.94 -18.45
CA GLY A 64 -2.26 -2.44 -19.50
C GLY A 64 -0.84 -2.04 -19.07
N LEU A 65 -0.51 -2.08 -17.78
CA LEU A 65 0.82 -1.72 -17.25
C LEU A 65 1.57 -2.92 -16.63
N THR A 66 1.10 -4.14 -16.89
CA THR A 66 1.59 -5.39 -16.27
C THR A 66 3.08 -5.66 -16.45
N ARG A 67 3.76 -4.95 -17.36
CA ARG A 67 5.20 -5.11 -17.61
C ARG A 67 6.11 -4.08 -16.95
N ASN A 68 5.59 -2.94 -16.46
CA ASN A 68 6.45 -1.84 -16.00
C ASN A 68 5.86 -1.09 -14.79
N TYR A 69 5.46 -1.85 -13.77
CA TYR A 69 5.15 -1.35 -12.42
C TYR A 69 6.19 -0.33 -11.91
N ALA A 70 7.47 -0.64 -12.12
CA ALA A 70 8.60 0.22 -11.77
C ALA A 70 8.66 1.58 -12.51
N ALA A 71 7.88 1.80 -13.57
CA ALA A 71 7.89 3.05 -14.33
C ALA A 71 6.95 4.13 -13.76
N ASN A 72 6.10 3.80 -12.78
CA ASN A 72 5.24 4.78 -12.11
C ASN A 72 5.85 5.16 -10.75
N PRO A 73 6.20 6.45 -10.51
CA PRO A 73 6.82 6.90 -9.26
C PRO A 73 5.90 6.74 -8.02
N HIS A 74 4.63 6.40 -8.23
CA HIS A 74 3.64 6.15 -7.18
C HIS A 74 3.13 4.70 -7.18
N ASP A 75 3.77 3.81 -7.93
CA ASP A 75 3.55 2.38 -7.74
C ASP A 75 4.11 1.93 -6.39
N VAL A 76 3.34 1.07 -5.74
CA VAL A 76 3.60 0.61 -4.38
C VAL A 76 3.79 -0.89 -4.30
N MET A 77 3.52 -1.64 -5.36
CA MET A 77 3.50 -3.11 -5.35
C MET A 77 4.81 -3.70 -4.82
N HIS A 78 5.94 -3.24 -5.36
CA HIS A 78 7.25 -3.71 -4.93
C HIS A 78 7.50 -3.46 -3.43
N ARG A 79 7.22 -2.25 -2.95
CA ARG A 79 7.42 -1.87 -1.55
C ARG A 79 6.46 -2.60 -0.62
N LEU A 80 5.24 -2.89 -1.08
CA LEU A 80 4.24 -3.62 -0.34
C LEU A 80 4.71 -5.06 -0.13
N ALA A 81 5.10 -5.76 -1.19
CA ALA A 81 5.68 -7.10 -1.11
C ALA A 81 6.95 -7.13 -0.24
N GLU A 82 7.86 -6.16 -0.40
CA GLU A 82 9.08 -6.06 0.41
C GLU A 82 8.79 -5.92 1.91
N LYS A 83 7.73 -5.17 2.27
CA LYS A 83 7.38 -4.94 3.68
C LYS A 83 6.58 -6.08 4.29
N THR A 84 5.81 -6.82 3.49
CA THR A 84 4.85 -7.80 4.00
C THR A 84 5.26 -9.26 3.80
N GLY A 85 6.30 -9.52 2.99
CA GLY A 85 6.65 -10.86 2.53
C GLY A 85 5.63 -11.47 1.55
N ALA A 86 4.57 -10.73 1.21
CA ALA A 86 3.49 -11.21 0.36
C ALA A 86 3.90 -11.29 -1.11
N GLN A 87 3.20 -12.14 -1.86
CA GLN A 87 3.35 -12.21 -3.31
C GLN A 87 2.70 -10.99 -3.98
N ALA A 88 3.36 -10.45 -5.00
CA ALA A 88 2.90 -9.33 -5.83
C ALA A 88 2.74 -9.76 -7.30
#